data_AF-A0A382MRR0-F1
#
_entry.id   AF-A0A382MRR0-F1
#
_cell.length_a   1.000
_cell.length_b   1.000
_cell.length_c   1.000
_cell.angle_alpha   90.00
_cell.angle_beta   90.00
_cell.angle_gamma   90.00
#
_symmetry.space_group_name_H-M   'P 1'
#
loop_
_entity.id
_entity.type
_entity.pdbx_description
1 polymer ?
#
loop_
_entity_poly.entity_id
_entity_poly.type
_entity_poly.pdbx_seq_one_letter_code
_entity_poly.pdbx_strand_id
1 'polypeptide(L)' 'MADKIKIAQINHVTTMVKDTVRAMKFYNDLLGIKQIQSQVDNPAITWLQLDNGVMVHLIETDEAPAKP' A
#
# COMPACT_ATOMS: atom_id res chain seq x y z
N MET A 1 -3.65 -35.42 8.45
CA MET A 1 -3.42 -34.15 7.72
C MET A 1 -3.45 -33.05 8.75
N ALA A 2 -2.40 -32.25 8.89
CA ALA A 2 -2.43 -31.14 9.84
C ALA A 2 -3.52 -30.14 9.40
N ASP A 3 -4.34 -29.68 10.34
CA ASP A 3 -5.34 -28.66 10.05
C ASP A 3 -4.66 -27.43 9.47
N LYS A 4 -5.21 -26.91 8.37
CA LYS A 4 -4.67 -25.71 7.73
C LYS A 4 -4.85 -24.51 8.67
N ILE A 5 -3.78 -23.73 8.85
CA ILE A 5 -3.85 -22.46 9.56
C ILE A 5 -4.86 -21.56 8.86
N LYS A 6 -5.77 -20.96 9.64
CA LYS A 6 -6.75 -20.00 9.12
C LYS A 6 -6.11 -18.62 9.00
N ILE A 7 -6.14 -18.06 7.79
CA ILE A 7 -5.77 -16.67 7.57
C ILE A 7 -6.91 -15.78 8.08
N ALA A 8 -6.60 -14.83 8.97
CA ALA A 8 -7.60 -13.96 9.56
C ALA A 8 -8.02 -12.82 8.61
N GLN A 9 -7.04 -12.17 7.97
CA GLN A 9 -7.26 -11.03 7.07
C GLN A 9 -6.02 -10.74 6.23
N ILE A 10 -6.20 -9.95 5.17
CA ILE A 10 -5.08 -9.30 4.47
C ILE A 10 -4.54 -8.17 5.35
N ASN A 11 -3.23 -8.14 5.55
CA ASN A 11 -2.59 -7.08 6.33
C ASN A 11 -2.34 -5.83 5.46
N HIS A 12 -1.76 -6.03 4.28
CA HIS A 12 -1.48 -4.95 3.34
C HIS A 12 -1.36 -5.44 1.90
N VAL A 13 -1.45 -4.50 0.96
CA VAL A 13 -1.11 -4.70 -0.46
C VAL A 13 -0.06 -3.69 -0.84
N THR A 14 0.96 -4.13 -1.59
CA THR A 14 1.99 -3.26 -2.14
C THR A 14 1.80 -3.16 -3.65
N THR A 15 1.91 -1.96 -4.19
CA THR A 15 1.91 -1.73 -5.64
C THR A 15 2.97 -0.71 -6.03
N MET A 16 3.36 -0.75 -7.31
CA MET A 16 4.32 0.18 -7.90
C MET A 16 3.58 1.30 -8.62
N VAL A 17 4.03 2.53 -8.43
CA VAL A 17 3.50 3.74 -9.08
C VAL A 17 4.64 4.48 -9.79
N LYS A 18 4.33 5.20 -10.87
CA LYS A 18 5.32 6.04 -11.58
C LYS A 18 5.53 7.41 -10.94
N ASP A 19 4.53 7.89 -10.20
CA ASP A 19 4.50 9.23 -9.62
C ASP A 19 3.62 9.16 -8.37
N THR A 20 4.27 9.18 -7.20
CA THR A 20 3.61 9.11 -5.90
C THR A 20 2.76 10.33 -5.66
N VAL A 21 3.21 11.53 -6.05
CA VAL A 21 2.44 12.78 -5.86
C VAL A 21 1.10 12.68 -6.60
N ARG A 22 1.10 12.19 -7.83
CA ARG A 22 -0.12 11.95 -8.60
C ARG A 22 -0.95 10.81 -8.00
N ALA A 23 -0.32 9.73 -7.55
CA ALA A 23 -1.03 8.63 -6.89
C ALA A 23 -1.72 9.10 -5.60
N MET A 24 -1.12 10.00 -4.83
CA MET A 24 -1.69 10.57 -3.61
C MET A 24 -2.96 11.37 -3.89
N LYS A 25 -3.06 12.08 -5.01
CA LYS A 25 -4.33 12.71 -5.42
C LYS A 25 -5.46 11.70 -5.62
N PHE A 26 -5.13 10.50 -6.09
CA PHE A 26 -6.12 9.44 -6.24
C PHE A 26 -6.44 8.76 -4.90
N TYR A 27 -5.42 8.25 -4.20
CA TYR A 27 -5.65 7.47 -2.99
C TYR A 27 -6.06 8.32 -1.78
N ASN A 28 -5.48 9.51 -1.61
CA ASN A 28 -5.78 10.40 -0.49
C ASN A 28 -6.93 11.35 -0.82
N ASP A 29 -6.81 12.18 -1.86
CA ASP A 29 -7.80 13.24 -2.10
C ASP A 29 -9.14 12.69 -2.61
N LEU A 30 -9.11 11.72 -3.54
CA LEU A 30 -10.32 11.16 -4.14
C LEU A 30 -10.92 10.02 -3.29
N LEU A 31 -10.11 9.07 -2.84
CA LEU A 31 -10.59 7.90 -2.08
C LEU A 31 -10.61 8.11 -0.56
N GLY A 32 -9.96 9.15 -0.03
CA GLY A 32 -9.92 9.44 1.40
C GLY A 32 -8.98 8.56 2.22
N ILE A 33 -8.12 7.74 1.59
CA ILE A 33 -7.21 6.84 2.30
C ILE A 33 -6.06 7.65 2.90
N LYS A 34 -5.88 7.57 4.21
CA LYS A 34 -4.95 8.44 4.95
C LYS A 34 -3.52 7.94 4.83
N GLN A 35 -2.59 8.88 4.67
CA GLN A 35 -1.16 8.59 4.81
C GLN A 35 -0.82 8.39 6.29
N ILE A 36 0.04 7.41 6.57
CA ILE A 36 0.58 7.14 7.91
C ILE A 36 2.12 7.21 7.89
N GLN A 37 2.72 7.31 9.07
CA GLN A 37 4.17 7.28 9.23
C GLN A 37 4.72 5.92 8.76
N SER A 38 5.82 5.94 7.98
CA SER A 38 6.52 4.72 7.61
C SER A 38 7.01 3.97 8.86
N GLN A 39 6.82 2.65 8.87
CA GLN A 39 7.29 1.77 9.95
C GLN A 39 8.69 1.19 9.66
N VAL A 40 9.28 1.54 8.52
CA VAL A 40 10.61 1.10 8.09
C VAL A 40 11.42 2.29 7.61
N ASP A 41 12.74 2.18 7.72
CA ASP A 41 13.68 3.19 7.20
C ASP A 41 13.88 2.99 5.69
N ASN A 42 12.82 3.24 4.92
CA ASN A 42 12.87 3.25 3.46
C ASN A 42 12.01 4.41 2.91
N PRO A 43 12.62 5.52 2.46
CA PRO A 43 11.89 6.69 1.99
C PRO A 43 11.18 6.47 0.65
N ALA A 44 11.47 5.40 -0.10
CA ALA A 44 10.83 5.11 -1.38
C ALA A 44 9.42 4.51 -1.23
N ILE A 45 8.97 4.23 0.00
CA ILE A 45 7.67 3.62 0.29
C ILE A 45 6.75 4.63 0.95
N THR A 46 5.64 4.93 0.29
CA THR A 46 4.54 5.71 0.89
C THR A 46 3.51 4.77 1.51
N TRP A 47 3.21 4.99 2.79
CA TRP A 47 2.29 4.15 3.57
C TRP A 47 0.93 4.80 3.68
N LEU A 48 -0.11 4.09 3.24
CA LEU A 48 -1.50 4.47 3.34
C LEU A 48 -2.26 3.44 4.17
N GLN A 49 -3.29 3.87 4.89
CA GLN A 49 -4.13 2.99 5.69
C GLN A 49 -5.61 3.32 5.54
N LEU A 50 -6.42 2.28 5.30
CA LEU A 50 -7.89 2.34 5.34
C LEU A 50 -8.38 2.34 6.79
N ASP A 51 -9.60 2.83 7.03
CA ASP A 51 -10.19 2.88 8.39
C ASP A 51 -10.30 1.50 9.08
N ASN A 52 -10.30 0.41 8.31
CA ASN A 52 -10.32 -0.96 8.84
C ASN A 52 -8.92 -1.51 9.18
N GLY A 53 -7.86 -0.72 9.03
CA GLY A 53 -6.48 -1.07 9.36
C GLY A 53 -5.69 -1.73 8.22
N VAL A 54 -6.33 -2.14 7.11
CA VAL A 54 -5.62 -2.65 5.93
C VAL A 54 -4.76 -1.53 5.33
N MET A 55 -3.53 -1.86 4.96
CA MET A 55 -2.58 -0.88 4.42
C MET A 55 -2.40 -1.03 2.91
N VAL A 56 -2.12 0.10 2.25
CA VAL A 56 -1.68 0.17 0.86
C VAL A 56 -0.32 0.83 0.84
N HIS A 57 0.69 0.12 0.35
CA HIS A 57 2.03 0.66 0.20
C HIS A 57 2.28 0.99 -1.27
N LEU A 58 2.69 2.23 -1.53
CA LEU A 58 3.08 2.69 -2.86
C LEU A 58 4.60 2.76 -2.94
N ILE A 59 5.18 2.09 -3.93
CA ILE A 59 6.61 2.17 -4.26
C ILE A 59 6.75 2.96 -5.55
N GLU A 60 7.45 4.09 -5.51
CA GLU A 60 7.75 4.84 -6.73
C GLU A 60 8.86 4.19 -7.54
N THR A 61 8.60 3.88 -8.81
CA THR A 61 9.60 3.34 -9.73
C THR A 61 9.18 3.53 -11.18
N ASP A 62 10.15 3.76 -12.06
CA ASP A 62 9.94 3.82 -13.51
C ASP A 62 9.46 2.49 -14.10
N GLU A 63 9.67 1.38 -13.39
CA GLU A 63 9.24 0.03 -13.78
C GLU A 63 7.72 -0.22 -13.59
N ALA A 64 7.01 0.71 -12.96
CA ALA A 64 5.57 0.60 -12.76
C ALA A 64 4.77 0.60 -14.09
N PRO A 65 3.58 -0.03 -14.16
CA PRO A 65 2.92 -0.78 -13.09
C PRO A 65 3.47 -2.20 -12.95
N ALA A 66 3.17 -2.85 -11.82
CA ALA A 66 3.41 -4.29 -11.66
C ALA A 66 2.73 -5.09 -12.78
N LYS A 67 3.46 -6.07 -13.34
CA LYS A 67 2.95 -7.00 -14.35
C LYS A 67 2.46 -8.29 -13.65
N PRO A 68 1.29 -8.84 -14.03
CA PRO A 68 0.80 -10.12 -13.51
C PRO A 68 1.72 -11.30 -13.81
#